data_AF-A0A3N0I480-F1
#
_entry.id   AF-A0A3N0I480-F1
#
_cell.length_a   1.000
_cell.length_b   1.000
_cell.length_c   1.000
_cell.angle_alpha   90.00
_cell.angle_beta   90.00
_cell.angle_gamma   90.00
#
_symmetry.space_group_name_H-M   'P 1'
#
loop_
_entity.id
_entity.type
_entity.pdbx_description
1 polymer ?
#
loop_
_entity_poly.entity_id
_entity_poly.type
_entity_poly.pdbx_seq_one_letter_code
_entity_poly.pdbx_strand_id
1 'polypeptide(L)'
;MQKAGSMMKSKRNGFTLIEALLSLYVSLLVSMLAFVLILSVYHMYTSRQTIQIEVAILQLRQRCALATCHVQEGILIIDMNHETYQIGYDKHRLVKQPGYEIWMENIDGATFQKQEKGIYLTIDQQGNKQTYQIYEWV
;
A
#
# COMPACT_ATOMS: atom_id res chain seq x y z
N MET A 1 73.82 18.60 -22.93
CA MET A 1 73.04 17.76 -21.99
C MET A 1 71.63 17.61 -22.53
N GLN A 2 71.27 16.43 -23.03
CA GLN A 2 69.94 16.08 -23.52
C GLN A 2 69.00 15.80 -22.33
N LYS A 3 67.77 16.31 -22.39
CA LYS A 3 66.62 15.66 -21.74
C LYS A 3 65.44 15.74 -22.71
N ALA A 4 65.24 14.65 -23.44
CA ALA A 4 64.11 14.46 -24.33
C ALA A 4 62.84 14.36 -23.47
N GLY A 5 61.90 15.28 -23.66
CA GLY A 5 60.55 15.18 -23.13
C GLY A 5 59.81 14.06 -23.86
N SER A 6 59.61 12.93 -23.19
CA SER A 6 58.77 11.85 -23.73
C SER A 6 57.30 12.30 -23.70
N MET A 7 56.77 12.72 -24.85
CA MET A 7 55.32 12.80 -25.04
C MET A 7 54.75 11.38 -24.91
N MET A 8 54.01 11.11 -23.83
CA MET A 8 53.10 9.97 -23.77
C MET A 8 52.06 10.15 -24.87
N LYS A 9 52.25 9.47 -26.01
CA LYS A 9 51.21 9.29 -27.01
C LYS A 9 50.08 8.50 -26.37
N SER A 10 48.95 9.17 -26.11
CA SER A 10 47.70 8.49 -25.78
C SER A 10 47.34 7.53 -26.92
N LYS A 11 47.41 6.22 -26.67
CA LYS A 11 46.91 5.21 -27.61
C LYS A 11 45.39 5.38 -27.70
N ARG A 12 44.90 5.91 -28.81
CA ARG A 12 43.48 5.84 -29.17
C ARG A 12 43.14 4.40 -29.51
N ASN A 13 42.81 3.61 -28.49
CA ASN A 13 42.21 2.30 -28.65
C ASN A 13 40.72 2.54 -28.95
N GLY A 14 40.35 2.62 -30.23
CA GLY A 14 38.95 2.62 -30.62
C GLY A 14 38.33 1.25 -30.36
N PHE A 15 37.08 1.23 -29.91
CA PHE A 15 36.34 -0.02 -29.80
C PHE A 15 36.07 -0.61 -31.18
N THR A 16 36.19 -1.93 -31.28
CA THR A 16 35.67 -2.63 -32.45
C THR A 16 34.15 -2.59 -32.45
N LEU A 17 33.53 -2.56 -33.63
CA LEU A 17 32.05 -2.54 -33.75
C LEU A 17 31.39 -3.67 -32.97
N ILE A 18 32.04 -4.84 -32.91
CA ILE A 18 31.54 -6.00 -32.19
C ILE A 18 31.55 -5.80 -30.66
N GLU A 19 32.57 -5.15 -30.10
CA GLU A 19 32.60 -4.78 -28.69
C GLU A 19 31.51 -3.75 -28.37
N ALA A 20 31.29 -2.78 -29.25
CA ALA A 20 30.21 -1.80 -29.11
C ALA A 20 28.83 -2.48 -29.11
N LEU A 21 28.58 -3.42 -30.03
CA LEU A 21 27.33 -4.17 -30.09
C LEU A 21 27.12 -5.09 -28.88
N LEU A 22 28.19 -5.76 -28.41
CA LEU A 22 28.13 -6.59 -27.21
C LEU A 22 27.81 -5.75 -25.97
N SER A 23 28.46 -4.59 -25.82
CA SER A 23 28.19 -3.67 -24.71
C SER A 23 26.76 -3.13 -24.75
N LEU A 24 26.24 -2.83 -25.94
CA LEU A 24 24.86 -2.39 -26.14
C LEU A 24 23.87 -3.51 -25.78
N TYR A 25 24.14 -4.74 -26.19
CA TYR A 25 23.30 -5.89 -25.87
C TYR A 25 23.20 -6.12 -24.36
N VAL A 26 24.34 -6.12 -23.65
CA VAL A 26 24.37 -6.23 -22.19
C VAL A 26 23.63 -5.05 -21.55
N SER A 27 23.82 -3.83 -22.05
CA SER A 27 23.12 -2.65 -21.54
C SER A 27 21.60 -2.74 -21.72
N LEU A 28 21.13 -3.28 -22.84
CA LEU A 28 19.70 -3.52 -23.09
C LEU A 28 19.13 -4.58 -22.15
N LEU A 29 19.86 -5.67 -21.90
CA LEU A 29 19.44 -6.69 -20.94
C LEU A 29 19.32 -6.13 -19.52
N VAL A 30 20.32 -5.36 -19.08
CA VAL A 30 20.29 -4.70 -17.77
C VAL A 30 19.13 -3.71 -17.67
N SER A 31 18.88 -2.95 -18.75
CA SER A 31 17.76 -2.00 -18.80
C SER A 31 16.41 -2.69 -18.73
N MET A 32 16.23 -3.84 -19.41
CA MET A 32 15.01 -4.63 -19.30
C MET A 32 14.80 -5.17 -17.89
N LEU A 33 15.86 -5.70 -17.25
CA LEU A 33 15.77 -6.18 -15.88
C LEU A 33 15.39 -5.06 -14.90
N ALA A 34 15.99 -3.88 -15.05
CA ALA A 34 15.64 -2.70 -14.26
C ALA A 34 14.16 -2.30 -14.45
N PHE A 35 13.66 -2.36 -15.68
CA PHE A 35 12.26 -2.04 -15.98
C PHE A 35 11.29 -3.03 -15.33
N VAL A 36 11.57 -4.34 -15.39
CA VAL A 36 10.75 -5.37 -14.72
C VAL A 36 10.71 -5.13 -13.21
N LEU A 37 11.86 -4.82 -12.59
CA LEU A 37 11.92 -4.54 -11.14
C LEU A 37 11.06 -3.32 -10.78
N ILE A 38 11.15 -2.24 -11.55
CA ILE A 38 10.33 -1.03 -11.33
C ILE A 38 8.83 -1.35 -11.44
N LEU A 39 8.44 -2.14 -12.45
CA LEU A 39 7.06 -2.57 -12.61
C LEU A 39 6.58 -3.43 -11.44
N SER A 40 7.41 -4.36 -10.95
CA SER A 40 7.08 -5.19 -9.79
C SER A 40 6.88 -4.34 -8.53
N VAL A 41 7.76 -3.36 -8.28
CA VAL A 41 7.61 -2.44 -7.14
C VAL A 41 6.33 -1.61 -7.26
N TYR A 42 6.03 -1.09 -8.45
CA TYR A 42 4.79 -0.37 -8.70
C TYR A 42 3.55 -1.22 -8.44
N HIS A 43 3.56 -2.46 -8.92
CA HIS A 43 2.45 -3.40 -8.71
C HIS A 43 2.26 -3.74 -7.22
N MET A 44 3.35 -3.97 -6.48
CA MET A 44 3.29 -4.19 -5.04
C MET A 44 2.76 -2.98 -4.28
N TYR A 45 3.14 -1.77 -4.68
CA TYR A 45 2.65 -0.53 -4.06
C TYR A 45 1.14 -0.40 -4.20
N THR A 46 0.61 -0.58 -5.41
CA THR A 46 -0.84 -0.53 -5.66
C THR A 46 -1.58 -1.65 -4.93
N SER A 47 -1.08 -2.88 -5.00
CA SER A 47 -1.72 -4.04 -4.35
C SER A 47 -1.75 -3.90 -2.82
N ARG A 48 -0.73 -3.26 -2.21
CA ARG A 48 -0.65 -3.05 -0.76
C ARG A 48 -1.87 -2.34 -0.20
N GLN A 49 -2.42 -1.34 -0.89
CA GLN A 49 -3.60 -0.63 -0.41
C GLN A 49 -4.83 -1.53 -0.37
N THR A 50 -5.07 -2.31 -1.42
CA THR A 50 -6.17 -3.29 -1.47
C THR A 50 -6.04 -4.35 -0.37
N ILE A 51 -4.84 -4.89 -0.17
CA ILE A 51 -4.57 -5.88 0.88
C ILE A 51 -4.81 -5.28 2.27
N GLN A 52 -4.41 -4.03 2.52
CA GLN A 52 -4.67 -3.36 3.79
C GLN A 52 -6.17 -3.25 4.10
N ILE A 53 -6.98 -2.87 3.10
CA ILE A 53 -8.44 -2.79 3.25
C ILE A 53 -9.00 -4.17 3.58
N GLU A 54 -8.65 -5.20 2.80
CA GLU A 54 -9.16 -6.55 3.01
C GLU A 54 -8.82 -7.10 4.41
N VAL A 55 -7.57 -6.91 4.86
CA VAL A 55 -7.14 -7.32 6.20
C VAL A 55 -7.90 -6.55 7.29
N ALA A 56 -8.08 -5.24 7.15
CA ALA A 56 -8.83 -4.44 8.11
C ALA A 56 -10.30 -4.89 8.20
N ILE A 57 -10.95 -5.16 7.06
CA ILE A 57 -12.32 -5.67 7.01
C ILE A 57 -12.43 -7.04 7.66
N LEU A 58 -11.49 -7.96 7.42
CA LEU A 58 -11.47 -9.28 8.07
C LEU A 58 -11.30 -9.18 9.58
N GLN A 59 -10.41 -8.30 10.05
CA GLN A 59 -10.24 -8.04 11.48
C GLN A 59 -11.51 -7.46 12.10
N LEU A 60 -12.18 -6.53 11.43
CA LEU A 60 -13.47 -5.98 11.87
C LEU A 60 -14.53 -7.07 12.01
N ARG A 61 -14.66 -7.93 10.98
CA ARG A 61 -15.59 -9.07 10.96
C ARG A 61 -15.33 -10.01 12.13
N GLN A 62 -14.08 -10.41 12.32
CA GLN A 62 -13.71 -11.32 13.40
C GLN A 62 -14.02 -10.71 14.77
N ARG A 63 -13.70 -9.43 14.98
CA ARG A 63 -14.01 -8.77 16.26
C ARG A 63 -15.51 -8.65 16.50
N CYS A 64 -16.29 -8.27 15.49
CA CYS A 64 -17.75 -8.19 15.63
C CYS A 64 -18.44 -9.54 15.76
N ALA A 65 -17.82 -10.63 15.30
CA ALA A 65 -18.32 -11.98 15.58
C ALA A 65 -18.10 -12.40 17.05
N LEU A 66 -17.09 -11.85 17.72
CA LEU A 66 -16.71 -12.22 19.09
C LEU A 66 -17.25 -11.25 20.16
N ALA A 67 -17.71 -10.07 19.74
CA ALA A 67 -18.05 -8.96 20.62
C ALA A 67 -19.43 -8.37 20.26
N THR A 68 -20.00 -7.57 21.16
CA THR A 68 -21.23 -6.83 20.83
C THR A 68 -20.86 -5.56 20.07
N CYS A 69 -21.27 -5.50 18.80
CA CYS A 69 -21.03 -4.36 17.92
C CYS A 69 -22.28 -3.51 17.75
N HIS A 70 -22.15 -2.19 17.86
CA HIS A 70 -23.20 -1.23 17.57
C HIS A 70 -22.64 0.00 16.87
N VAL A 71 -23.46 0.68 16.08
CA VAL A 71 -23.05 1.88 15.33
C VAL A 71 -23.69 3.10 15.96
N GLN A 72 -22.89 4.12 16.25
CA GLN A 72 -23.34 5.40 16.79
C GLN A 72 -22.68 6.53 16.01
N GLU A 73 -23.49 7.45 15.47
CA GLU A 73 -23.01 8.66 14.76
C GLU A 73 -21.99 8.38 13.64
N GLY A 74 -22.08 7.23 12.96
CA GLY A 74 -21.17 6.85 11.89
C GLY A 74 -19.88 6.16 12.36
N ILE A 75 -19.75 5.90 13.66
CA ILE A 75 -18.62 5.22 14.32
C ILE A 75 -19.08 3.83 14.75
N LEU A 76 -18.19 2.84 14.68
CA LEU A 76 -18.43 1.50 15.19
C LEU A 76 -17.93 1.39 16.64
N ILE A 77 -18.81 1.02 17.55
CA ILE A 77 -18.49 0.74 18.94
C ILE A 77 -18.53 -0.77 19.14
N ILE A 78 -17.47 -1.30 19.75
CA ILE A 78 -17.26 -2.73 20.01
C ILE A 78 -17.04 -2.91 21.51
N ASP A 79 -17.95 -3.63 22.16
CA ASP A 79 -17.84 -4.00 23.57
C ASP A 79 -17.35 -5.44 23.71
N MET A 80 -16.14 -5.62 24.25
CA MET A 80 -15.51 -6.93 24.41
C MET A 80 -14.83 -7.02 25.78
N ASN A 81 -15.17 -8.03 26.58
CA ASN A 81 -14.49 -8.35 27.86
C ASN A 81 -14.29 -7.15 28.80
N HIS A 82 -15.32 -6.31 28.98
CA HIS A 82 -15.29 -5.08 29.80
C HIS A 82 -14.46 -3.92 29.25
N GLU A 83 -13.95 -4.01 28.02
CA GLU A 83 -13.34 -2.89 27.29
C GLU A 83 -14.23 -2.48 26.11
N THR A 84 -14.49 -1.18 26.01
CA THR A 84 -15.21 -0.58 24.88
C THR A 84 -14.21 0.08 23.96
N TYR A 85 -14.24 -0.29 22.68
CA TYR A 85 -13.45 0.34 21.64
C TYR A 85 -14.36 1.06 20.65
N GLN A 86 -13.91 2.20 20.17
CA GLN A 86 -14.53 2.93 19.07
C GLN A 86 -13.62 2.91 17.86
N ILE A 87 -14.21 2.63 16.70
CA ILE A 87 -13.53 2.62 15.41
C ILE A 87 -14.22 3.62 14.51
N GLY A 88 -13.46 4.63 14.08
CA GLY A 88 -13.98 5.76 13.33
C GLY A 88 -12.94 6.36 12.40
N TYR A 89 -13.40 7.30 11.58
CA TYR A 89 -12.55 8.06 10.68
C TYR A 89 -11.88 9.22 11.43
N ASP A 90 -10.56 9.32 11.33
CA ASP A 90 -9.78 10.45 11.82
C ASP A 90 -8.61 10.75 10.88
N LYS A 91 -8.46 12.02 10.45
CA LYS A 91 -7.34 12.53 9.62
C LYS A 91 -6.92 11.61 8.47
N HIS A 92 -7.86 11.27 7.59
CA HIS A 92 -7.63 10.39 6.42
C HIS A 92 -7.26 8.93 6.76
N ARG A 93 -7.66 8.46 7.94
CA ARG A 93 -7.36 7.12 8.45
C ARG A 93 -8.57 6.53 9.15
N LEU A 94 -8.64 5.20 9.17
CA LEU A 94 -9.53 4.49 10.06
C LEU A 94 -8.74 4.14 11.32
N VAL A 95 -9.21 4.60 12.47
CA VAL A 95 -8.51 4.44 13.74
C VAL A 95 -9.38 3.76 14.78
N LYS A 96 -8.76 2.94 15.61
CA LYS A 96 -9.34 2.35 16.82
C LYS A 96 -8.85 3.11 18.05
N GLN A 97 -9.78 3.41 18.94
CA GLN A 97 -9.54 4.05 20.23
C GLN A 97 -10.27 3.29 21.34
N PRO A 98 -9.80 3.33 22.60
CA PRO A 98 -8.57 3.96 23.09
C PRO A 98 -7.28 3.26 22.58
N GLY A 99 -6.14 3.97 22.58
CA GLY A 99 -4.83 3.46 22.14
C GLY A 99 -4.34 3.94 20.75
N TYR A 100 -5.17 4.68 20.00
CA TYR A 100 -4.87 5.26 18.68
C TYR A 100 -4.17 4.27 17.73
N GLU A 101 -4.84 3.16 17.46
CA GLU A 101 -4.34 2.14 16.56
C GLU A 101 -4.84 2.43 15.14
N ILE A 102 -3.93 2.60 14.18
CA ILE A 102 -4.27 2.89 12.79
C ILE A 102 -4.52 1.58 12.04
N TRP A 103 -5.71 1.42 11.49
CA TRP A 103 -6.12 0.21 10.77
C TRP A 103 -6.03 0.38 9.26
N MET A 104 -6.36 1.58 8.76
CA MET A 104 -6.25 1.93 7.34
C MET A 104 -5.73 3.36 7.20
N GLU A 105 -4.91 3.58 6.18
CA GLU A 105 -4.34 4.88 5.83
C GLU A 105 -4.73 5.27 4.41
N ASN A 106 -4.63 6.57 4.10
CA ASN A 106 -4.92 7.14 2.78
C ASN A 106 -6.37 6.88 2.32
N ILE A 107 -7.34 7.09 3.22
CA ILE A 107 -8.77 7.09 2.91
C ILE A 107 -9.32 8.52 2.96
N ASP A 108 -10.22 8.86 2.04
CA ASP A 108 -10.85 10.18 2.00
C ASP A 108 -12.03 10.26 2.97
N GLY A 109 -12.65 9.13 3.28
CA GLY A 109 -13.72 9.01 4.26
C GLY A 109 -13.96 7.57 4.69
N ALA A 110 -14.48 7.39 5.89
CA ALA A 110 -15.05 6.12 6.33
C ALA A 110 -16.26 6.38 7.23
N THR A 111 -17.34 5.62 7.01
CA THR A 111 -18.57 5.76 7.80
C THR A 111 -19.21 4.41 8.00
N PHE A 112 -19.54 4.10 9.25
CA PHE A 112 -20.30 2.92 9.61
C PHE A 112 -21.80 3.21 9.55
N GLN A 113 -22.57 2.25 9.05
CA GLN A 113 -24.02 2.34 8.96
C GLN A 113 -24.63 1.03 9.44
N LYS A 114 -25.65 1.16 10.30
CA LYS A 114 -26.51 0.03 10.68
C LYS A 114 -27.64 -0.06 9.67
N GLN A 115 -27.82 -1.24 9.07
CA GLN A 115 -28.94 -1.56 8.19
C GLN A 115 -29.70 -2.76 8.76
N GLU A 116 -30.86 -3.08 8.19
CA GLU A 116 -31.73 -4.16 8.68
C GLU A 116 -31.01 -5.52 8.79
N LYS A 117 -30.11 -5.82 7.84
CA LYS A 117 -29.39 -7.10 7.77
C LYS A 117 -28.05 -7.11 8.50
N GLY A 118 -27.58 -5.98 9.04
CA GLY A 118 -26.24 -5.97 9.62
C GLY A 118 -25.60 -4.61 9.81
N ILE A 119 -24.28 -4.63 9.94
CA ILE A 119 -23.43 -3.45 10.01
C ILE A 119 -22.59 -3.39 8.74
N TYR A 120 -22.56 -2.20 8.12
CA TYR A 120 -21.83 -1.92 6.90
C TYR A 120 -20.82 -0.80 7.12
N LEU A 121 -19.68 -0.88 6.46
CA LEU A 121 -18.66 0.15 6.40
C LEU A 121 -18.56 0.66 4.97
N THR A 122 -18.83 1.95 4.78
CA THR A 122 -18.57 2.64 3.51
C THR A 122 -17.25 3.38 3.60
N ILE A 123 -16.35 3.10 2.67
CA ILE A 123 -15.03 3.73 2.54
C ILE A 123 -15.05 4.57 1.26
N ASP A 124 -14.59 5.81 1.35
CA ASP A 124 -14.36 6.70 0.22
C ASP A 124 -12.85 6.76 -0.06
N GLN A 125 -12.45 6.41 -1.27
CA GLN A 125 -11.08 6.48 -1.75
C GLN A 125 -11.05 7.04 -3.17
N GLN A 126 -10.37 8.17 -3.34
CA GLN A 126 -10.21 8.87 -4.61
C GLN A 126 -11.55 9.14 -5.33
N GLY A 127 -12.60 9.40 -4.55
CA GLY A 127 -13.97 9.63 -5.04
C GLY A 127 -14.74 8.36 -5.42
N ASN A 128 -14.18 7.17 -5.19
CA ASN A 128 -14.88 5.91 -5.31
C ASN A 128 -15.36 5.42 -3.94
N LYS A 129 -16.68 5.25 -3.81
CA LYS A 129 -17.30 4.75 -2.58
C LYS A 129 -17.50 3.24 -2.65
N GLN A 130 -16.79 2.52 -1.79
CA GLN A 130 -16.91 1.08 -1.65
C GLN A 130 -17.59 0.75 -0.33
N THR A 131 -18.59 -0.12 -0.35
CA THR A 131 -19.32 -0.53 0.85
C THR A 131 -19.09 -2.00 1.15
N TYR A 132 -18.72 -2.29 2.39
CA TYR A 132 -18.38 -3.62 2.87
C TYR A 132 -19.31 -4.03 4.01
N GLN A 133 -19.85 -5.23 3.93
CA GLN A 133 -20.60 -5.82 5.03
C GLN A 133 -19.62 -6.34 6.09
N ILE A 134 -19.78 -5.88 7.33
CA ILE A 134 -18.91 -6.22 8.47
C ILE A 134 -19.52 -7.29 9.34
N TYR A 135 -20.84 -7.24 9.55
CA TYR A 135 -21.54 -8.19 10.41
C TYR A 135 -22.95 -8.40 9.91
N GLU A 136 -23.48 -9.61 10.06
CA GLU A 136 -24.85 -9.97 9.72
C GLU A 136 -25.59 -10.35 11.01
N TRP A 137 -26.79 -9.82 11.20
CA TRP A 137 -27.63 -10.25 12.32
C TRP A 137 -28.19 -11.63 12.00
N VAL A 138 -27.82 -12.62 12.82
CA VAL A 138 -28.38 -13.99 12.77
C VAL A 138 -29.67 -14.06 13.56
#